data_AF-A0A2G2FYW6-F1
#
_entry.id   AF-A0A2G2FYW6-F1
#
_cell.length_a   1.000
_cell.length_b   1.000
_cell.length_c   1.000
_cell.angle_alpha   90.00
_cell.angle_beta   90.00
_cell.angle_gamma   90.00
#
_symmetry.space_group_name_H-M   'P 1'
#
loop_
_entity.id
_entity.type
_entity.pdbx_description
1 polymer ?
#
loop_
_entity_poly.entity_id
_entity_poly.type
_entity_poly.pdbx_seq_one_letter_code
_entity_poly.pdbx_strand_id
1 'polypeptide(L)'
;MVDFINEVEEELRSDKYNVLLRKFGPYIVGLLVIIVAVAGFMEYQKYASSKKARAASATYSEAVELADNGDLQASIKHFIALSEVAPAGYAGLSLSRAAGLKVQLGDFEGAVTLFDRSAQAFETRLHKDLSSLKAAYILMDLERYDDVKIRSAALDTSDAPFQDLAKELSAHASLKTGDTKTAKQNFTYLANTPGVLNGVKSRAKQAVSLINANETVPNLDADVKALPELEVVPAETETQKD
;
A
#
# COMPACT_ATOMS: atom_id res chain seq x y z
N MET A 1 -19.97 -28.00 72.13
CA MET A 1 -19.76 -26.59 72.51
C MET A 1 -18.76 -25.94 71.56
N VAL A 2 -19.01 -26.02 70.24
CA VAL A 2 -18.17 -25.45 69.16
C VAL A 2 -19.03 -24.65 68.17
N ASP A 3 -20.34 -24.89 68.09
CA ASP A 3 -21.26 -24.17 67.20
C ASP A 3 -21.40 -22.67 67.50
N PHE A 4 -21.40 -22.26 68.77
CA PHE A 4 -21.58 -20.84 69.10
C PHE A 4 -20.39 -19.94 68.67
N ILE A 5 -19.16 -20.49 68.60
CA ILE A 5 -18.00 -19.72 68.16
C ILE A 5 -17.97 -19.60 66.63
N ASN A 6 -18.38 -20.65 65.90
CA ASN A 6 -18.51 -20.57 64.45
C ASN A 6 -19.66 -19.64 64.02
N GLU A 7 -20.79 -19.64 64.73
CA GLU A 7 -21.95 -18.81 64.39
C GLU A 7 -21.68 -17.31 64.63
N VAL A 8 -20.98 -16.96 65.71
CA VAL A 8 -20.59 -15.55 65.98
C VAL A 8 -19.51 -15.06 65.00
N GLU A 9 -18.58 -15.93 64.59
CA GLU A 9 -17.56 -15.58 63.60
C GLU A 9 -18.15 -15.47 62.18
N GLU A 10 -19.21 -16.25 61.89
CA GLU A 10 -19.97 -16.19 60.64
C GLU A 10 -20.83 -14.92 60.52
N GLU A 11 -21.50 -14.48 61.60
CA GLU A 11 -22.21 -13.19 61.64
C GLU A 11 -21.26 -11.99 61.43
N LEU A 12 -20.10 -11.98 62.12
CA LEU A 12 -19.10 -10.91 61.98
C LEU A 12 -18.48 -10.86 60.58
N ARG A 13 -18.37 -12.00 59.90
CA ARG A 13 -17.85 -12.08 58.53
C ARG A 13 -18.92 -11.64 57.53
N SER A 14 -20.18 -12.02 57.74
CA SER A 14 -21.34 -11.61 56.94
C SER A 14 -21.56 -10.10 56.99
N ASP A 15 -21.46 -9.49 58.17
CA ASP A 15 -21.59 -8.04 58.33
C ASP A 15 -20.49 -7.25 57.59
N LYS A 16 -19.25 -7.74 57.61
CA LYS A 16 -18.15 -7.12 56.85
C LYS A 16 -18.40 -7.18 55.34
N TYR A 17 -18.92 -8.30 54.82
CA TYR A 17 -19.32 -8.39 53.42
C TYR A 17 -20.50 -7.46 53.09
N ASN A 18 -21.51 -7.38 53.96
CA ASN A 18 -22.68 -6.52 53.78
C ASN A 18 -22.32 -5.02 53.78
N VAL A 19 -21.38 -4.59 54.61
CA VAL A 19 -20.86 -3.22 54.62
C VAL A 19 -20.11 -2.92 53.33
N LEU A 20 -19.27 -3.85 52.86
CA LEU A 20 -18.54 -3.70 51.60
C LEU A 20 -19.50 -3.66 50.39
N LEU A 21 -20.52 -4.52 50.37
CA LEU A 21 -21.58 -4.55 49.37
C LEU A 21 -22.43 -3.27 49.38
N ARG A 22 -22.80 -2.73 50.54
CA ARG A 22 -23.51 -1.45 50.62
C ARG A 22 -22.67 -0.28 50.13
N LYS A 23 -21.35 -0.30 50.40
CA LYS A 23 -20.44 0.77 49.99
C LYS A 23 -20.08 0.72 48.51
N PHE A 24 -19.80 -0.46 47.96
CA PHE A 24 -19.33 -0.64 46.58
C PHE A 24 -20.41 -1.13 45.60
N GLY A 25 -21.50 -1.71 46.08
CA GLY A 25 -22.60 -2.24 45.27
C GLY A 25 -23.17 -1.23 44.27
N PRO A 26 -23.50 0.02 44.67
CA PRO A 26 -23.96 1.04 43.74
C PRO A 26 -22.94 1.35 42.62
N TYR A 27 -21.64 1.35 42.94
CA TYR A 27 -20.58 1.58 41.94
C TYR A 27 -20.45 0.40 40.96
N ILE A 28 -20.57 -0.83 41.46
CA ILE A 28 -20.56 -2.05 40.62
C ILE A 28 -21.77 -2.06 39.68
N VAL A 29 -22.97 -1.74 40.20
CA VAL A 29 -24.18 -1.64 39.38
C VAL A 29 -24.05 -0.51 38.34
N GLY A 30 -23.53 0.65 38.72
CA GLY A 30 -23.27 1.76 37.80
C GLY A 30 -22.31 1.36 36.67
N LEU A 31 -21.22 0.65 37.01
CA LEU A 31 -20.27 0.14 36.02
C LEU A 31 -20.92 -0.86 35.06
N LEU A 32 -21.72 -1.80 35.57
CA LEU A 32 -22.44 -2.77 34.74
C LEU A 32 -23.42 -2.09 33.77
N VAL A 33 -24.15 -1.07 34.22
CA VAL A 33 -25.07 -0.31 33.36
C VAL A 33 -24.31 0.39 32.23
N ILE A 34 -23.15 1.00 32.53
CA ILE A 34 -22.31 1.64 31.51
C ILE A 34 -21.85 0.60 30.48
N ILE A 35 -21.36 -0.56 30.93
CA ILE A 35 -20.91 -1.64 30.04
C ILE A 35 -22.04 -2.09 29.11
N VAL A 36 -23.24 -2.33 29.66
CA VAL A 36 -24.41 -2.76 28.86
C VAL A 36 -24.84 -1.67 27.88
N ALA A 37 -24.84 -0.39 28.30
CA ALA A 37 -25.19 0.72 27.43
C ALA A 37 -24.20 0.87 26.27
N VAL A 38 -22.89 0.78 26.54
CA VAL A 38 -21.84 0.82 25.51
C VAL A 38 -21.95 -0.38 24.58
N ALA A 39 -22.12 -1.59 25.12
CA ALA A 39 -22.28 -2.80 24.31
C ALA A 39 -23.52 -2.72 23.41
N GLY A 40 -24.67 -2.29 23.95
CA GLY A 40 -25.90 -2.09 23.19
C GLY A 40 -25.76 -1.04 22.09
N PHE A 41 -25.08 0.07 22.37
CA PHE A 41 -24.79 1.11 21.38
C PHE A 41 -23.87 0.61 20.26
N MET A 42 -22.81 -0.13 20.61
CA MET A 42 -21.90 -0.75 19.64
C MET A 42 -22.62 -1.79 18.76
N GLU A 43 -23.48 -2.61 19.35
CA GLU A 43 -24.25 -3.63 18.61
C GLU A 43 -25.27 -3.00 17.67
N TYR A 44 -25.96 -1.94 18.11
CA TYR A 44 -26.87 -1.18 17.26
C TYR A 44 -26.14 -0.54 16.06
N GLN A 45 -24.97 0.07 16.28
CA GLN A 45 -24.15 0.60 15.19
C GLN A 45 -23.73 -0.49 14.20
N LYS A 46 -23.25 -1.64 14.69
CA LYS A 46 -22.89 -2.78 13.84
C LYS A 46 -24.07 -3.26 13.01
N TYR A 47 -25.25 -3.39 13.62
CA TYR A 47 -26.47 -3.79 12.92
C TYR A 47 -26.83 -2.79 11.81
N ALA A 48 -26.85 -1.48 12.11
CA ALA A 48 -27.15 -0.44 11.14
C ALA A 48 -26.14 -0.41 9.97
N SER A 49 -24.85 -0.49 10.27
CA SER A 49 -23.78 -0.57 9.27
C SER A 49 -23.87 -1.84 8.41
N SER A 50 -24.18 -2.98 9.03
CA SER A 50 -24.36 -4.25 8.31
C SER A 50 -25.56 -4.20 7.35
N LYS A 51 -26.66 -3.52 7.74
CA LYS A 51 -27.84 -3.35 6.88
C LYS A 51 -27.50 -2.51 5.64
N LYS A 52 -26.77 -1.40 5.83
CA LYS A 52 -26.29 -0.57 4.71
C LYS A 52 -25.33 -1.32 3.80
N ALA A 53 -24.39 -2.09 4.37
CA ALA A 53 -23.46 -2.89 3.59
C ALA A 53 -24.15 -3.98 2.75
N ARG A 54 -25.19 -4.63 3.28
CA ARG A 54 -26.00 -5.60 2.53
C ARG A 54 -26.74 -4.95 1.36
N ALA A 55 -27.36 -3.78 1.59
CA ALA A 55 -28.01 -3.03 0.51
C ALA A 55 -27.01 -2.61 -0.57
N ALA A 56 -25.85 -2.08 -0.16
CA ALA A 56 -24.78 -1.71 -1.08
C ALA A 56 -24.25 -2.91 -1.88
N SER A 57 -24.17 -4.09 -1.28
CA SER A 57 -23.76 -5.33 -1.96
C SER A 57 -24.71 -5.71 -3.11
N ALA A 58 -26.03 -5.59 -2.90
CA ALA A 58 -27.02 -5.87 -3.94
C ALA A 58 -26.86 -4.91 -5.12
N THR A 59 -26.84 -3.60 -4.86
CA THR A 59 -26.65 -2.58 -5.90
C THR A 59 -25.29 -2.70 -6.60
N TYR A 60 -24.25 -3.10 -5.87
CA TYR A 60 -22.94 -3.37 -6.47
C TYR A 60 -23.02 -4.54 -7.46
N SER A 61 -23.75 -5.60 -7.13
CA SER A 61 -23.91 -6.78 -7.99
C SER A 61 -24.71 -6.45 -9.26
N GLU A 62 -25.75 -5.63 -9.14
CA GLU A 62 -26.50 -5.10 -10.31
C GLU A 62 -25.59 -4.32 -11.26
N ALA A 63 -24.70 -3.49 -10.72
CA ALA A 63 -23.72 -2.74 -11.53
C ALA A 63 -22.72 -3.67 -12.23
N VAL A 64 -22.31 -4.78 -11.59
CA VAL A 64 -21.48 -5.81 -12.23
C VAL A 64 -22.22 -6.48 -13.37
N GLU A 65 -23.49 -6.87 -13.17
CA GLU A 65 -24.30 -7.51 -14.21
C GLU A 65 -24.48 -6.62 -15.45
N LEU A 66 -24.66 -5.30 -15.26
CA LEU A 66 -24.66 -4.35 -16.37
C LEU A 66 -23.36 -4.39 -17.19
N ALA A 67 -22.20 -4.47 -16.52
CA ALA A 67 -20.92 -4.58 -17.21
C ALA A 67 -20.75 -5.92 -17.92
N ASP A 68 -21.15 -7.03 -17.29
CA ASP A 68 -21.08 -8.38 -17.87
C ASP A 68 -21.97 -8.51 -19.11
N ASN A 69 -23.10 -7.78 -19.13
CA ASN A 69 -23.99 -7.66 -20.29
C ASN A 69 -23.49 -6.68 -21.37
N GLY A 70 -22.32 -6.05 -21.16
CA GLY A 70 -21.68 -5.13 -22.10
C GLY A 70 -22.11 -3.67 -21.99
N ASP A 71 -23.04 -3.31 -21.09
CA ASP A 71 -23.43 -1.92 -20.85
C ASP A 71 -22.47 -1.24 -19.85
N LEU A 72 -21.25 -1.01 -20.32
CA LEU A 72 -20.17 -0.45 -19.49
C LEU A 72 -20.50 0.97 -19.00
N GLN A 73 -21.20 1.77 -19.80
CA GLN A 73 -21.54 3.15 -19.45
C GLN A 73 -22.63 3.21 -18.37
N ALA A 74 -23.66 2.37 -18.47
CA ALA A 74 -24.65 2.25 -17.40
C ALA A 74 -23.99 1.72 -16.12
N SER A 75 -23.16 0.68 -16.22
CA SER A 75 -22.42 0.13 -15.08
C SER A 75 -21.59 1.18 -14.35
N ILE A 76 -20.82 2.00 -15.09
CA ILE A 76 -20.05 3.12 -14.52
C ILE A 76 -20.96 4.09 -13.75
N LYS A 77 -22.10 4.51 -14.34
CA LYS A 77 -23.04 5.43 -13.68
C LYS A 77 -23.59 4.83 -12.39
N HIS A 78 -23.94 3.54 -12.40
CA HIS A 78 -24.43 2.84 -11.22
C HIS A 78 -23.37 2.76 -10.12
N PHE A 79 -22.12 2.41 -10.45
CA PHE A 79 -21.03 2.39 -9.47
C PHE A 79 -20.75 3.78 -8.88
N ILE A 80 -20.76 4.84 -9.70
CA ILE A 80 -20.58 6.21 -9.20
C ILE A 80 -21.72 6.58 -8.25
N ALA A 81 -22.98 6.34 -8.65
CA ALA A 81 -24.13 6.62 -7.80
C ALA A 81 -24.09 5.86 -6.47
N LEU A 82 -23.71 4.58 -6.50
CA LEU A 82 -23.52 3.77 -5.29
C LEU A 82 -22.44 4.36 -4.38
N SER A 83 -21.36 4.90 -4.96
CA SER A 83 -20.26 5.45 -4.18
C SER A 83 -20.63 6.67 -3.32
N GLU A 84 -21.66 7.42 -3.71
CA GLU A 84 -22.11 8.61 -2.96
C GLU A 84 -22.87 8.25 -1.67
N VAL A 85 -23.43 7.05 -1.60
CA VAL A 85 -24.36 6.64 -0.52
C VAL A 85 -23.88 5.41 0.27
N ALA A 86 -22.94 4.65 -0.29
CA ALA A 86 -22.44 3.43 0.33
C ALA A 86 -21.45 3.69 1.47
N PRO A 87 -21.30 2.74 2.42
CA PRO A 87 -20.19 2.76 3.36
C PRO A 87 -18.83 2.81 2.65
N ALA A 88 -17.83 3.42 3.30
CA ALA A 88 -16.49 3.69 2.76
C ALA A 88 -15.87 2.55 1.94
N GLY A 89 -15.94 1.31 2.43
CA GLY A 89 -15.43 0.14 1.72
C GLY A 89 -16.10 -0.10 0.35
N TYR A 90 -17.43 -0.07 0.30
CA TYR A 90 -18.18 -0.22 -0.95
C TYR A 90 -18.05 1.03 -1.83
N ALA A 91 -17.97 2.22 -1.26
CA ALA A 91 -17.76 3.44 -2.02
C ALA A 91 -16.42 3.40 -2.77
N GLY A 92 -15.33 3.09 -2.06
CA GLY A 92 -14.00 2.94 -2.66
C GLY A 92 -13.95 1.83 -3.71
N LEU A 93 -14.56 0.67 -3.44
CA LEU A 93 -14.61 -0.45 -4.40
C LEU A 93 -15.41 -0.09 -5.66
N SER A 94 -16.55 0.58 -5.51
CA SER A 94 -17.39 0.99 -6.65
C SER A 94 -16.65 1.98 -7.54
N LEU A 95 -15.99 2.98 -6.96
CA LEU A 95 -15.15 3.92 -7.72
C LEU A 95 -13.98 3.21 -8.42
N SER A 96 -13.33 2.27 -7.74
CA SER A 96 -12.25 1.45 -8.32
C SER A 96 -12.73 0.63 -9.52
N ARG A 97 -13.94 0.05 -9.45
CA ARG A 97 -14.55 -0.68 -10.57
C ARG A 97 -14.91 0.24 -11.72
N ALA A 98 -15.56 1.36 -11.45
CA ALA A 98 -15.88 2.37 -12.45
C ALA A 98 -14.61 2.86 -13.16
N ALA A 99 -13.51 3.09 -12.43
CA ALA A 99 -12.22 3.45 -13.00
C ALA A 99 -11.69 2.36 -13.95
N GLY A 100 -11.76 1.08 -13.55
CA GLY A 100 -11.36 -0.03 -14.42
C GLY A 100 -12.20 -0.14 -15.70
N LEU A 101 -13.49 0.16 -15.64
CA LEU A 101 -14.35 0.20 -16.83
C LEU A 101 -14.01 1.40 -17.73
N LYS A 102 -13.64 2.55 -17.15
CA LYS A 102 -13.14 3.70 -17.90
C LYS A 102 -11.85 3.38 -18.65
N VAL A 103 -10.92 2.64 -18.03
CA VAL A 103 -9.72 2.12 -18.72
C VAL A 103 -10.12 1.25 -19.91
N GLN A 104 -11.08 0.33 -19.75
CA GLN A 104 -11.54 -0.53 -20.86
C GLN A 104 -12.14 0.26 -22.02
N LEU A 105 -12.75 1.41 -21.73
CA LEU A 105 -13.30 2.32 -22.74
C LEU A 105 -12.27 3.31 -23.31
N GLY A 106 -11.01 3.24 -22.88
CA GLY A 106 -9.94 4.16 -23.31
C GLY A 106 -9.99 5.55 -22.66
N ASP A 107 -10.85 5.76 -21.66
CA ASP A 107 -10.93 7.01 -20.90
C ASP A 107 -9.97 6.97 -19.70
N PHE A 108 -8.68 7.10 -19.99
CA PHE A 108 -7.62 7.01 -18.98
C PHE A 108 -7.65 8.16 -17.97
N GLU A 109 -7.91 9.39 -18.41
CA GLU A 109 -8.00 10.57 -17.52
C GLU A 109 -9.22 10.45 -16.58
N GLY A 110 -10.36 9.98 -17.09
CA GLY A 110 -11.53 9.65 -16.28
C GLY A 110 -11.23 8.53 -15.28
N ALA A 111 -10.46 7.52 -15.67
CA ALA A 111 -10.04 6.46 -14.77
C ALA A 111 -9.13 6.96 -13.64
N VAL A 112 -8.13 7.81 -13.94
CA VAL A 112 -7.26 8.44 -12.92
C VAL A 112 -8.11 9.20 -11.90
N THR A 113 -9.07 10.01 -12.38
CA THR A 113 -9.96 10.78 -11.51
C THR A 113 -10.78 9.87 -10.57
N LEU A 114 -11.30 8.75 -11.09
CA LEU A 114 -12.07 7.81 -10.27
C LEU A 114 -11.21 7.01 -9.30
N PHE A 115 -9.97 6.67 -9.65
CA PHE A 115 -9.03 6.06 -8.70
C PHE A 115 -8.62 7.04 -7.59
N ASP A 116 -8.43 8.32 -7.89
CA ASP A 116 -8.15 9.35 -6.88
C ASP A 116 -9.32 9.49 -5.89
N ARG A 117 -10.56 9.52 -6.40
CA ARG A 117 -11.77 9.47 -5.56
C ARG A 117 -11.87 8.19 -4.75
N SER A 118 -11.52 7.04 -5.34
CA SER A 118 -11.50 5.74 -4.65
C SER A 118 -10.54 5.77 -3.47
N ALA A 119 -9.34 6.33 -3.65
CA ALA A 119 -8.34 6.47 -2.58
C ALA A 119 -8.84 7.38 -1.44
N GLN A 120 -9.62 8.43 -1.74
CA GLN A 120 -10.22 9.30 -0.73
C GLN A 120 -11.35 8.61 0.05
N ALA A 121 -12.12 7.74 -0.62
CA ALA A 121 -13.26 7.06 -0.03
C ALA A 121 -12.87 5.93 0.94
N PHE A 122 -11.76 5.23 0.70
CA PHE A 122 -11.29 4.17 1.59
C PHE A 122 -10.81 4.72 2.94
N GLU A 123 -10.91 3.94 4.01
CA GLU A 123 -10.41 4.34 5.34
C GLU A 123 -9.00 3.81 5.61
N THR A 124 -8.75 2.55 5.26
CA THR A 124 -7.48 1.87 5.56
C THR A 124 -6.41 2.20 4.53
N ARG A 125 -5.18 2.43 4.99
CA ARG A 125 -4.01 2.71 4.13
C ARG A 125 -3.84 1.70 2.98
N LEU A 126 -4.01 0.41 3.23
CA LEU A 126 -3.89 -0.64 2.21
C LEU A 126 -4.75 -0.37 0.97
N HIS A 127 -6.01 -0.01 1.16
CA HIS A 127 -6.92 0.25 0.04
C HIS A 127 -6.67 1.61 -0.61
N LYS A 128 -6.31 2.64 0.17
CA LYS A 128 -5.96 3.96 -0.34
C LYS A 128 -4.75 3.88 -1.27
N ASP A 129 -3.67 3.28 -0.78
CA ASP A 129 -2.40 3.20 -1.48
C ASP A 129 -2.53 2.36 -2.76
N LEU A 130 -3.38 1.32 -2.75
CA LEU A 130 -3.66 0.52 -3.95
C LEU A 130 -4.35 1.35 -5.05
N SER A 131 -5.37 2.15 -4.69
CA SER A 131 -6.06 3.01 -5.65
C SER A 131 -5.13 4.10 -6.19
N SER A 132 -4.33 4.73 -5.34
CA SER A 132 -3.31 5.71 -5.76
C SER A 132 -2.27 5.09 -6.69
N LEU A 133 -1.81 3.86 -6.40
CA LEU A 133 -0.85 3.15 -7.25
C LEU A 133 -1.43 2.82 -8.63
N LYS A 134 -2.69 2.37 -8.70
CA LYS A 134 -3.38 2.13 -9.98
C LYS A 134 -3.49 3.41 -10.82
N ALA A 135 -3.78 4.55 -10.20
CA ALA A 135 -3.78 5.84 -10.89
C ALA A 135 -2.38 6.18 -11.43
N ALA A 136 -1.33 5.95 -10.64
CA ALA A 136 0.05 6.20 -11.07
C ALA A 136 0.47 5.32 -12.26
N TYR A 137 0.04 4.06 -12.33
CA TYR A 137 0.29 3.22 -13.50
C TYR A 137 -0.37 3.78 -14.77
N ILE A 138 -1.61 4.28 -14.68
CA ILE A 138 -2.27 4.90 -15.83
C ILE A 138 -1.55 6.19 -16.25
N LEU A 139 -1.08 6.99 -15.29
CA LEU A 139 -0.29 8.20 -15.60
C LEU A 139 1.03 7.87 -16.29
N MET A 140 1.63 6.72 -16.00
CA MET A 140 2.82 6.23 -16.70
C MET A 140 2.50 5.95 -18.18
N ASP A 141 1.36 5.32 -18.46
CA ASP A 141 0.91 5.04 -19.83
C ASP A 141 0.51 6.32 -20.59
N LEU A 142 0.06 7.35 -19.86
CA LEU A 142 -0.21 8.70 -20.39
C LEU A 142 1.05 9.57 -20.52
N GLU A 143 2.24 9.01 -20.27
CA GLU A 143 3.53 9.72 -20.33
C GLU A 143 3.65 10.92 -19.37
N ARG A 144 2.84 10.96 -18.30
CA ARG A 144 2.85 12.01 -17.26
C ARG A 144 3.88 11.70 -16.18
N TYR A 145 5.14 11.54 -16.58
CA TYR A 145 6.20 10.98 -15.74
C TYR A 145 6.47 11.77 -14.45
N ASP A 146 6.31 13.09 -14.46
CA ASP A 146 6.51 13.91 -13.26
C ASP A 146 5.41 13.65 -12.22
N ASP A 147 4.16 13.50 -12.66
CA ASP A 147 3.05 13.12 -11.78
C ASP A 147 3.26 11.71 -11.21
N VAL A 148 3.78 10.78 -12.02
CA VAL A 148 4.14 9.42 -11.58
C VAL A 148 5.18 9.48 -10.46
N LYS A 149 6.24 10.27 -10.62
CA LYS A 149 7.29 10.41 -9.60
C LYS A 149 6.74 10.99 -8.31
N ILE A 150 5.94 12.07 -8.38
CA ILE A 150 5.33 12.71 -7.21
C ILE A 150 4.42 11.72 -6.46
N ARG A 151 3.53 11.03 -7.18
CA ARG A 151 2.59 10.07 -6.58
C ARG A 151 3.30 8.84 -6.02
N SER A 152 4.30 8.33 -6.73
CA SER A 152 5.08 7.18 -6.28
C SER A 152 5.91 7.50 -5.04
N ALA A 153 6.45 8.72 -4.92
CA ALA A 153 7.17 9.14 -3.73
C ALA A 153 6.29 9.13 -2.46
N ALA A 154 5.00 9.45 -2.58
CA ALA A 154 4.06 9.35 -1.45
C ALA A 154 3.76 7.90 -1.03
N LEU A 155 4.02 6.93 -1.91
CA LEU A 155 3.80 5.50 -1.67
C LEU A 155 5.10 4.75 -1.33
N ASP A 156 6.26 5.37 -1.57
CA ASP A 156 7.62 4.87 -1.28
C ASP A 156 8.08 5.35 0.11
N THR A 157 7.30 5.01 1.13
CA THR A 157 7.66 5.27 2.54
C THR A 157 7.83 3.96 3.28
N SER A 158 8.64 3.95 4.35
CA SER A 158 8.79 2.78 5.23
C SER A 158 7.44 2.17 5.59
N ASP A 159 7.36 0.85 5.48
CA ASP A 159 6.18 0.03 5.83
C ASP A 159 4.93 0.31 4.98
N ALA A 160 5.05 1.04 3.86
CA ALA A 160 3.95 1.19 2.93
C ALA A 160 3.66 -0.15 2.23
N PRO A 161 2.38 -0.56 2.10
CA PRO A 161 2.02 -1.87 1.54
C PRO A 161 2.54 -2.14 0.13
N PHE A 162 2.81 -1.08 -0.65
CA PHE A 162 3.24 -1.18 -2.03
C PHE A 162 4.54 -0.40 -2.32
N GLN A 163 5.38 -0.17 -1.31
CA GLN A 163 6.62 0.60 -1.46
C GLN A 163 7.51 0.10 -2.61
N ASP A 164 7.66 -1.22 -2.76
CA ASP A 164 8.51 -1.82 -3.80
C ASP A 164 8.00 -1.49 -5.21
N LEU A 165 6.68 -1.59 -5.41
CA LEU A 165 6.04 -1.30 -6.70
C LEU A 165 6.09 0.20 -7.01
N ALA A 166 5.89 1.05 -6.00
CA ALA A 166 5.99 2.49 -6.15
C ALA A 166 7.42 2.92 -6.50
N LYS A 167 8.43 2.38 -5.82
CA LYS A 167 9.84 2.64 -6.12
C LYS A 167 10.21 2.14 -7.51
N GLU A 168 9.72 0.97 -7.92
CA GLU A 168 9.94 0.43 -9.27
C GLU A 168 9.32 1.35 -10.33
N LEU A 169 8.07 1.78 -10.12
CA LEU A 169 7.37 2.68 -11.04
C LEU A 169 8.08 4.04 -11.15
N SER A 170 8.54 4.60 -10.03
CA SER A 170 9.34 5.82 -10.01
C SER A 170 10.66 5.66 -10.78
N ALA A 171 11.33 4.51 -10.65
CA ALA A 171 12.55 4.21 -11.40
C ALA A 171 12.30 4.15 -12.92
N HIS A 172 11.18 3.54 -13.34
CA HIS A 172 10.77 3.55 -14.75
C HIS A 172 10.47 4.97 -15.26
N ALA A 173 9.79 5.80 -14.46
CA ALA A 173 9.54 7.20 -14.82
C ALA A 173 10.85 8.00 -14.96
N SER A 174 11.82 7.81 -14.05
CA SER A 174 13.16 8.42 -14.18
C SER A 174 13.87 7.99 -15.47
N LEU A 175 13.79 6.71 -15.84
CA LEU A 175 14.39 6.22 -17.07
C LEU A 175 13.74 6.87 -18.31
N LYS A 176 12.42 7.01 -18.31
CA LYS A 176 11.68 7.65 -19.42
C LYS A 176 11.99 9.13 -19.59
N THR A 177 12.30 9.84 -18.49
CA THR A 177 12.72 11.24 -18.54
C THR A 177 14.24 11.41 -18.75
N GLY A 178 14.98 10.34 -19.05
CA GLY A 178 16.43 10.39 -19.27
C GLY A 178 17.29 10.48 -18.01
N ASP A 179 16.70 10.40 -16.82
CA ASP A 179 17.43 10.33 -15.54
C ASP A 179 17.86 8.88 -15.26
N THR A 180 18.75 8.38 -16.12
CA THR A 180 19.29 7.02 -16.07
C THR A 180 20.05 6.76 -14.77
N LYS A 181 20.68 7.79 -14.19
CA LYS A 181 21.42 7.68 -12.92
C LYS A 181 20.48 7.31 -11.78
N THR A 182 19.41 8.08 -11.58
CA THR A 182 18.42 7.81 -10.52
C THR A 182 17.69 6.49 -10.78
N ALA A 183 17.35 6.19 -12.04
CA ALA A 183 16.72 4.92 -12.41
C ALA A 183 17.61 3.73 -12.02
N LYS A 184 18.88 3.74 -12.43
CA LYS A 184 19.87 2.69 -12.12
C LYS A 184 20.06 2.53 -10.61
N GLN A 185 20.13 3.62 -9.86
CA GLN A 185 20.23 3.58 -8.40
C GLN A 185 19.02 2.87 -7.77
N ASN A 186 17.80 3.26 -8.15
CA ASN A 186 16.58 2.66 -7.59
C ASN A 186 16.41 1.19 -8.01
N PHE A 187 16.68 0.82 -9.26
CA PHE A 187 16.64 -0.58 -9.69
C PHE A 187 17.72 -1.42 -9.01
N THR A 188 18.92 -0.87 -8.81
CA THR A 188 20.00 -1.58 -8.09
C THR A 188 19.62 -1.82 -6.63
N TYR A 189 18.98 -0.83 -5.97
CA TYR A 189 18.42 -1.02 -4.63
C TYR A 189 17.41 -2.17 -4.62
N LEU A 190 16.38 -2.12 -5.48
CA LEU A 190 15.33 -3.15 -5.55
C LEU A 190 15.89 -4.54 -5.89
N ALA A 191 16.92 -4.62 -6.72
CA ALA A 191 17.57 -5.86 -7.11
C ALA A 191 18.33 -6.57 -5.97
N ASN A 192 18.75 -5.83 -4.95
CA ASN A 192 19.68 -6.31 -3.92
C ASN A 192 19.10 -6.30 -2.50
N THR A 193 18.07 -5.48 -2.24
CA THR A 193 17.48 -5.35 -0.90
C THR A 193 16.76 -6.64 -0.46
N PRO A 194 17.06 -7.17 0.74
CA PRO A 194 16.28 -8.25 1.35
C PRO A 194 14.83 -7.82 1.62
N GLY A 195 13.88 -8.72 1.42
CA GLY A 195 12.45 -8.44 1.66
C GLY A 195 11.68 -7.84 0.49
N VAL A 196 12.36 -7.38 -0.57
CA VAL A 196 11.70 -6.92 -1.80
C VAL A 196 10.97 -8.08 -2.51
N LEU A 197 9.77 -7.81 -3.02
CA LEU A 197 8.97 -8.78 -3.78
C LEU A 197 9.77 -9.42 -4.92
N ASN A 198 9.74 -10.75 -5.04
CA ASN A 198 10.53 -11.50 -6.03
C ASN A 198 10.33 -11.04 -7.48
N GLY A 199 9.08 -10.70 -7.84
CA GLY A 199 8.76 -10.17 -9.17
C GLY A 199 9.45 -8.83 -9.46
N VAL A 200 9.41 -7.91 -8.49
CA VAL A 200 10.06 -6.59 -8.56
C VAL A 200 11.58 -6.77 -8.65
N LYS A 201 12.14 -7.65 -7.81
CA LYS A 201 13.58 -7.95 -7.81
C LYS A 201 14.07 -8.47 -9.16
N SER A 202 13.30 -9.36 -9.79
CA SER A 202 13.64 -9.92 -11.10
C SER A 202 13.61 -8.87 -12.20
N ARG A 203 12.56 -8.05 -12.27
CA ARG A 203 12.45 -6.96 -13.25
C ARG A 203 13.49 -5.87 -13.03
N ALA A 204 13.80 -5.53 -11.78
CA ALA A 204 14.83 -4.56 -11.45
C ALA A 204 16.22 -5.02 -11.92
N LYS A 205 16.57 -6.31 -11.75
CA LYS A 205 17.82 -6.87 -12.30
C LYS A 205 17.87 -6.75 -13.81
N GLN A 206 16.77 -7.07 -14.51
CA GLN A 206 16.67 -6.93 -15.96
C GLN A 206 16.86 -5.46 -16.38
N ALA A 207 16.23 -4.53 -15.68
CA ALA A 207 16.36 -3.09 -15.93
C ALA A 207 17.81 -2.61 -15.77
N VAL A 208 18.52 -3.04 -14.71
CA VAL A 208 19.95 -2.72 -14.52
C VAL A 208 20.79 -3.28 -15.67
N SER A 209 20.56 -4.53 -16.09
CA SER A 209 21.27 -5.13 -17.22
C SER A 209 21.05 -4.35 -18.52
N LEU A 210 19.82 -3.94 -18.80
CA LEU A 210 19.49 -3.14 -19.99
C LEU A 210 20.13 -1.76 -19.95
N ILE A 211 20.12 -1.08 -18.80
CA ILE A 211 20.78 0.21 -18.62
C ILE A 211 22.29 0.09 -18.88
N ASN A 212 22.95 -0.92 -18.29
CA ASN A 212 24.38 -1.15 -18.47
C ASN A 212 24.75 -1.48 -19.93
N ALA A 213 23.91 -2.25 -20.63
CA ALA A 213 24.13 -2.57 -22.04
C ALA A 213 24.02 -1.35 -22.96
N ASN A 214 23.26 -0.33 -22.55
CA ASN A 214 23.06 0.89 -23.30
C ASN A 214 24.04 2.03 -22.90
N GLU A 215 24.83 1.84 -21.83
CA GLU A 215 25.96 2.71 -21.52
C GLU A 215 27.07 2.43 -22.53
N THR A 216 27.47 3.46 -23.31
CA THR A 216 28.59 3.34 -24.24
C THR A 216 29.85 2.97 -23.46
N VAL A 217 30.44 1.82 -23.78
CA VAL A 217 31.75 1.42 -23.25
C VAL A 217 32.74 2.53 -23.64
N PRO A 218 33.46 3.16 -22.69
CA PRO A 218 34.52 4.10 -23.02
C PRO A 218 35.47 3.44 -24.02
N ASN A 219 35.81 4.15 -25.10
CA ASN A 219 36.73 3.63 -26.09
C ASN A 219 38.12 3.47 -25.45
N LEU A 220 38.43 2.26 -25.00
CA LEU A 220 39.71 1.91 -24.40
C LEU A 220 40.87 2.09 -25.40
N ASP A 221 40.61 2.08 -26.72
CA ASP A 221 41.65 2.27 -27.75
C ASP A 221 42.15 3.73 -27.81
N ALA A 222 41.34 4.70 -27.35
CA ALA A 222 41.75 6.11 -27.30
C ALA A 222 42.78 6.37 -26.19
N ASP A 223 42.63 5.70 -25.04
CA ASP A 223 43.53 5.86 -23.89
C ASP A 223 44.83 5.05 -24.03
N VAL A 224 44.84 3.94 -24.80
CA VAL A 224 46.07 3.17 -25.07
C VAL A 224 47.08 3.98 -25.90
N LYS A 225 46.61 4.86 -26.80
CA LYS A 225 47.49 5.76 -27.57
C LYS A 225 48.13 6.88 -26.75
N ALA A 226 47.63 7.15 -25.55
CA ALA A 226 48.14 8.17 -24.64
C ALA A 226 49.07 7.60 -23.56
N LEU A 227 49.28 6.28 -23.53
CA LEU A 227 50.28 5.67 -22.65
C LEU A 227 51.68 6.04 -23.18
N PRO A 228 52.59 6.58 -22.33
CA PRO A 228 53.95 6.81 -22.75
C PRO A 228 54.55 5.48 -23.20
N GLU A 229 55.16 5.48 -24.39
CA GLU A 229 55.91 4.35 -24.91
C GLU A 229 56.95 3.96 -23.86
N LEU A 230 56.79 2.77 -23.26
CA LEU A 230 57.70 2.29 -22.24
C LEU A 230 59.10 2.23 -22.87
N GLU A 231 59.97 3.14 -22.43
CA GLU A 231 61.36 3.19 -22.85
C GLU A 231 61.99 1.85 -22.48
N VAL A 232 62.23 1.01 -23.50
CA VAL A 232 62.85 -0.29 -23.34
C VAL A 232 64.30 -0.02 -22.96
N VAL A 233 64.58 -0.04 -21.66
CA VAL A 233 65.95 0.00 -21.13
C VAL A 233 66.68 -1.20 -21.75
N PRO A 234 67.74 -1.00 -22.54
CA PRO A 234 68.49 -2.11 -23.11
C PRO A 234 69.10 -2.91 -21.97
N ALA A 235 68.97 -4.24 -22.03
CA ALA A 235 69.65 -5.13 -21.10
C ALA A 235 71.16 -4.89 -21.17
N GLU A 236 71.75 -4.46 -20.05
CA GLU A 236 73.20 -4.42 -19.90
C GLU A 236 73.73 -5.86 -20.05
N THR A 237 74.43 -6.12 -21.15
CA THR A 237 75.26 -7.32 -21.28
C THR A 237 76.37 -7.25 -20.24
N GLU A 238 76.24 -8.00 -19.15
CA GLU A 238 77.34 -8.32 -18.25
C GLU A 238 78.43 -9.06 -19.05
N THR A 239 79.46 -8.32 -19.48
CA THR A 239 80.74 -8.91 -19.86
C THR A 239 81.43 -9.43 -18.59
N GLN A 240 81.33 -10.73 -18.37
CA GLN A 240 82.07 -11.46 -17.37
C GLN A 240 83.55 -11.58 -17.80
N LYS A 241 84.44 -11.03 -16.98
CA LYS A 241 85.90 -11.21 -16.91
C LYS A 241 86.14 -11.54 -15.43
N ASP A 242 86.79 -12.60 -14.99
CA ASP A 242 87.80 -13.50 -15.55
C ASP A 242 87.48 -14.98 -15.23
#